data_AF-A0AAV9W6B8-F1
#
_entry.id   AF-A0AAV9W6B8-F1
#
_cell.length_a   1.000
_cell.length_b   1.000
_cell.length_c   1.000
_cell.angle_alpha   90.00
_cell.angle_beta   90.00
_cell.angle_gamma   90.00
#
_symmetry.space_group_name_H-M   'P 1'
#
loop_
_entity.id
_entity.type
_entity.pdbx_description
1 polymer ?
#
loop_
_entity_poly.entity_id
_entity_poly.type
_entity_poly.pdbx_seq_one_letter_code
_entity_poly.pdbx_strand_id
1 'polypeptide(L)'
;MLPIVQCLTRGLRAPAALFEAWNAANSLASKQAFSHYRRNHITDTALSPPSGSPIWFPSFNIWKKAFWGVLGIRNSKFAASCASFAYSKMTFAFTLPTTSQVNFTTSFASSSAPSLPSATTTRRALLRDSLKRHKRLSPTEQYNNLPSLLSSISEYLPYLYTLDAYITSQDITPLNEFETEWRAVLSRRTVPTELPRIRRKGLDYEICFATASLAYVHTLRARAILASAIQAPPPTDNNATNTSVHLINQAKDQILTAGSIFLYLQNRSTARERGGSQPMPADVTTSIYNALWSLCLASATLLAVLKDDPYPSIVALQHDKNSREWMYKAPTVPTRVRALLLARLCMYSADMAGKAAAGVAATPGSGAELKGYCDDLAKTAKAKACRFLGVDAEAQGKLGEAIGWILAGKEVLGLVVGGDGDKGKLGRGLDMLKKAREERKMEKVPMEALLGPDAGRMEEAMVLIELEKRWRRVNDSVNFQTVPSTSSLVATLPSGRPMFPENQTWTPPKLSSSELSQLQAQAPNGAETDWVGADDSDDDIVAPPESSMPPGGFPRSQSTGYY
;
A
#
# COMPACT_ATOMS: atom_id res chain seq x y z
N MET A 1 0.66 -58.94 -4.00
CA MET A 1 0.61 -58.38 -2.63
C MET A 1 0.66 -59.50 -1.58
N LEU A 2 1.71 -60.33 -1.56
CA LEU A 2 1.87 -61.34 -0.50
C LEU A 2 3.31 -61.80 -0.17
N PRO A 3 4.40 -61.18 -0.68
CA PRO A 3 5.73 -61.39 -0.09
C PRO A 3 6.36 -60.14 0.57
N ILE A 4 5.66 -59.00 0.62
CA ILE A 4 6.25 -57.75 1.15
C ILE A 4 6.13 -57.65 2.70
N VAL A 5 5.31 -58.48 3.33
CA VAL A 5 5.03 -58.39 4.78
C VAL A 5 6.08 -59.10 5.65
N GLN A 6 6.98 -59.91 5.08
CA GLN A 6 7.97 -60.67 5.87
C GLN A 6 9.36 -60.04 6.00
N CYS A 7 9.64 -58.89 5.37
CA CYS A 7 10.95 -58.23 5.49
C CYS A 7 11.05 -57.14 6.56
N LEU A 8 9.97 -56.81 7.27
CA LEU A 8 9.96 -55.69 8.24
C LEU A 8 10.24 -56.09 9.69
N THR A 9 10.57 -57.35 10.00
CA THR A 9 10.77 -57.81 11.39
C THR A 9 12.17 -58.27 11.75
N ARG A 10 13.19 -58.13 10.89
CA ARG A 10 14.59 -58.35 11.31
C ARG A 10 15.49 -57.25 10.79
N GLY A 11 15.82 -56.31 11.66
CA GLY A 11 16.83 -55.30 11.40
C GLY A 11 18.21 -55.95 11.23
N LEU A 12 18.83 -55.73 10.07
CA LEU A 12 20.27 -55.52 9.86
C LEU A 12 20.55 -55.22 8.37
N ARG A 13 21.51 -54.32 8.18
CA ARG A 13 22.19 -53.80 6.97
C ARG A 13 22.11 -54.64 5.68
N ALA A 14 21.71 -54.02 4.55
CA ALA A 14 22.44 -54.07 3.25
C ALA A 14 21.70 -53.29 2.13
N PRO A 15 22.29 -52.24 1.52
CA PRO A 15 21.74 -51.55 0.34
C PRO A 15 21.84 -52.36 -0.97
N ALA A 16 22.64 -53.43 -1.01
CA ALA A 16 22.95 -54.18 -2.24
C ALA A 16 21.78 -55.05 -2.73
N ALA A 17 21.03 -55.69 -1.81
CA ALA A 17 19.92 -56.58 -2.17
C ALA A 17 18.73 -55.82 -2.80
N LEU A 18 18.51 -54.55 -2.40
CA LEU A 18 17.50 -53.69 -3.01
C LEU A 18 17.89 -53.24 -4.43
N PHE A 19 19.18 -53.07 -4.69
CA PHE A 19 19.69 -52.68 -6.01
C PHE A 19 19.66 -53.84 -7.00
N GLU A 20 19.98 -55.06 -6.56
CA GLU A 20 19.86 -56.27 -7.39
C GLU A 20 18.40 -56.62 -7.71
N ALA A 21 17.48 -56.48 -6.73
CA ALA A 21 16.06 -56.65 -6.97
C ALA A 21 15.49 -55.61 -7.96
N TRP A 22 15.99 -54.36 -7.90
CA TRP A 22 15.61 -53.29 -8.83
C TRP A 22 16.12 -53.54 -10.26
N ASN A 23 17.36 -54.02 -10.41
CA ASN A 23 17.92 -54.37 -11.73
C ASN A 23 17.25 -55.60 -12.35
N ALA A 24 16.91 -56.61 -11.54
CA ALA A 24 16.19 -57.80 -12.01
C ALA A 24 14.78 -57.45 -12.52
N ALA A 25 14.07 -56.55 -11.83
CA ALA A 25 12.74 -56.09 -12.23
C ALA A 25 12.77 -55.26 -13.53
N ASN A 26 13.77 -54.40 -13.71
CA ASN A 26 13.94 -53.62 -14.94
C ASN A 26 14.33 -54.51 -16.15
N SER A 27 15.14 -55.54 -15.93
CA SER A 27 15.50 -56.51 -16.97
C SER A 27 14.29 -57.32 -17.46
N LEU A 28 13.39 -57.71 -16.55
CA LEU A 28 12.17 -58.45 -16.90
C LEU A 28 11.17 -57.57 -17.67
N ALA A 29 10.97 -56.33 -17.23
CA ALA A 29 10.08 -55.36 -17.88
C ALA A 29 10.57 -55.00 -19.30
N SER A 30 11.88 -54.86 -19.49
CA SER A 30 12.50 -54.59 -20.79
C SER A 30 12.31 -55.75 -21.76
N LYS A 31 12.45 -57.00 -21.28
CA LYS A 31 12.25 -58.21 -22.10
C LYS A 31 10.79 -58.42 -22.49
N GLN A 32 9.85 -58.09 -21.62
CA GLN A 32 8.41 -58.17 -21.92
C GLN A 32 7.97 -57.08 -22.91
N ALA A 33 8.50 -55.85 -22.80
CA ALA A 33 8.24 -54.78 -23.76
C ALA A 33 8.79 -55.11 -25.17
N PHE A 34 9.99 -55.70 -25.25
CA PHE A 34 10.58 -56.13 -26.53
C PHE A 34 9.81 -57.29 -27.18
N SER A 35 9.31 -58.24 -26.38
CA SER A 35 8.48 -59.35 -26.87
C SER A 35 7.12 -58.88 -27.39
N HIS A 36 6.57 -57.79 -26.86
CA HIS A 36 5.27 -57.27 -27.28
C HIS A 36 5.38 -56.42 -28.56
N TYR A 37 6.52 -55.76 -28.77
CA TYR A 37 6.81 -54.98 -29.97
C TYR A 37 7.09 -55.88 -31.19
N ARG A 38 7.85 -56.97 -30.99
CA ARG A 38 8.20 -57.92 -32.06
C ARG A 38 7.02 -58.74 -32.60
N ARG A 39 5.92 -58.82 -31.84
CA ARG A 39 4.73 -59.61 -32.21
C ARG A 39 3.73 -58.83 -33.07
N ASN A 40 3.86 -57.50 -33.18
CA ASN A 40 2.86 -56.64 -33.82
C ASN A 40 3.29 -55.97 -35.13
N HIS A 41 4.55 -56.13 -35.59
CA HIS A 41 5.00 -55.52 -36.85
C HIS A 41 5.95 -56.43 -37.64
N ILE A 42 5.37 -57.35 -38.42
CA ILE A 42 5.98 -57.97 -39.62
C ILE A 42 4.86 -58.08 -40.66
N THR A 43 4.92 -57.26 -41.72
CA THR A 43 4.67 -57.61 -43.14
C THR A 43 4.99 -56.42 -44.04
N ASP A 44 5.65 -56.72 -45.16
CA ASP A 44 6.19 -55.89 -46.24
C ASP A 44 5.15 -54.93 -46.89
N THR A 45 5.45 -53.82 -47.58
CA THR A 45 6.39 -53.64 -48.72
C THR A 45 6.66 -52.13 -49.03
N ALA A 46 7.92 -51.81 -49.35
CA ALA A 46 8.47 -50.83 -50.31
C ALA A 46 7.87 -49.40 -50.52
N LEU A 47 8.62 -48.35 -50.09
CA LEU A 47 9.23 -47.25 -50.91
C LEU A 47 9.67 -46.05 -50.02
N SER A 48 10.78 -45.40 -50.41
CA SER A 48 11.57 -44.38 -49.68
C SER A 48 10.99 -42.93 -49.64
N PRO A 49 11.55 -41.98 -48.82
CA PRO A 49 10.84 -40.88 -48.10
C PRO A 49 11.20 -39.45 -48.66
N PRO A 50 11.12 -38.27 -47.96
CA PRO A 50 10.67 -37.88 -46.59
C PRO A 50 9.90 -36.52 -46.42
N SER A 51 9.31 -36.25 -45.23
CA SER A 51 9.54 -35.03 -44.41
C SER A 51 8.67 -34.92 -43.13
N GLY A 52 9.35 -34.81 -41.97
CA GLY A 52 9.06 -33.89 -40.85
C GLY A 52 7.74 -33.94 -40.06
N SER A 53 7.71 -34.68 -38.93
CA SER A 53 7.08 -34.23 -37.67
C SER A 53 7.44 -35.17 -36.49
N PRO A 54 7.78 -34.65 -35.28
CA PRO A 54 8.10 -35.50 -34.13
C PRO A 54 6.85 -35.88 -33.32
N ILE A 55 6.73 -37.19 -33.08
CA ILE A 55 5.69 -37.85 -32.27
C ILE A 55 6.05 -37.77 -30.78
N TRP A 56 5.04 -37.42 -29.97
CA TRP A 56 5.08 -37.35 -28.50
C TRP A 56 5.12 -38.75 -27.84
N PHE A 57 6.02 -38.94 -26.86
CA PHE A 57 6.00 -40.10 -25.95
C PHE A 57 5.22 -39.79 -24.66
N PRO A 58 4.20 -40.59 -24.26
CA PRO A 58 3.53 -40.42 -22.99
C PRO A 58 4.08 -41.40 -21.95
N SER A 59 5.06 -40.99 -21.14
CA SER A 59 5.52 -41.79 -19.99
C SER A 59 6.15 -40.92 -18.90
N PHE A 60 5.34 -40.05 -18.29
CA PHE A 60 5.71 -39.33 -17.05
C PHE A 60 4.59 -39.29 -15.99
N ASN A 61 3.36 -39.66 -16.35
CA ASN A 61 2.19 -39.52 -15.48
C ASN A 61 1.94 -40.70 -14.52
N ILE A 62 2.58 -41.85 -14.75
CA ILE A 62 2.38 -43.05 -13.91
C ILE A 62 3.21 -42.97 -12.61
N TRP A 63 4.40 -42.33 -12.66
CA TRP A 63 5.25 -42.15 -11.48
C TRP A 63 4.72 -41.11 -10.47
N LYS A 64 3.97 -40.10 -10.92
CA LYS A 64 3.33 -39.11 -10.02
C LYS A 64 2.17 -39.70 -9.21
N LYS A 65 1.45 -40.71 -9.70
CA LYS A 65 0.31 -41.25 -8.95
C LYS A 65 0.73 -42.21 -7.82
N ALA A 66 1.83 -42.93 -7.98
CA ALA A 66 2.31 -43.87 -6.96
C ALA A 66 2.94 -43.20 -5.73
N PHE A 67 3.62 -42.05 -5.90
CA PHE A 67 4.26 -41.35 -4.80
C PHE A 67 3.26 -40.59 -3.89
N TRP A 68 2.09 -40.23 -4.42
CA TRP A 68 1.12 -39.36 -3.73
C TRP A 68 -0.07 -40.09 -3.10
N GLY A 69 -0.21 -41.41 -3.33
CA GLY A 69 -1.24 -42.23 -2.70
C GLY A 69 -1.04 -42.52 -1.20
N VAL A 70 0.14 -42.21 -0.65
CA VAL A 70 0.53 -42.60 0.73
C VAL A 70 0.22 -41.52 1.78
N LEU A 71 -0.15 -40.29 1.40
CA LEU A 71 -0.31 -39.16 2.34
C LEU A 71 -1.77 -38.69 2.54
N GLY A 72 -2.72 -39.63 2.56
CA GLY A 72 -4.15 -39.34 2.66
C GLY A 72 -4.53 -38.32 3.74
N ILE A 73 -5.00 -37.13 3.32
CA ILE A 73 -5.74 -36.19 4.18
C ILE A 73 -6.86 -35.53 3.34
N ARG A 74 -8.09 -35.79 3.78
CA ARG A 74 -9.35 -35.15 3.36
C ARG A 74 -9.56 -33.88 4.19
N ASN A 75 -9.80 -32.73 3.53
CA ASN A 75 -10.97 -31.87 3.74
C ASN A 75 -10.77 -30.51 3.05
N SER A 76 -11.57 -30.29 2.01
CA SER A 76 -11.72 -29.04 1.27
C SER A 76 -12.94 -28.30 1.81
N LYS A 77 -12.72 -27.05 2.27
CA LYS A 77 -13.71 -25.93 2.25
C LYS A 77 -13.28 -24.67 3.03
N PHE A 78 -12.11 -24.65 3.67
CA PHE A 78 -11.66 -23.49 4.48
C PHE A 78 -10.41 -22.74 3.95
N ALA A 79 -9.84 -23.15 2.82
CA ALA A 79 -8.47 -22.76 2.43
C ALA A 79 -8.36 -21.58 1.44
N ALA A 80 -9.43 -20.80 1.22
CA ALA A 80 -9.42 -19.70 0.24
C ALA A 80 -8.86 -18.36 0.78
N SER A 81 -8.50 -18.29 2.07
CA SER A 81 -8.16 -17.00 2.73
C SER A 81 -6.66 -16.70 2.83
N CYS A 82 -5.77 -17.68 2.58
CA CYS A 82 -4.36 -17.57 3.00
C CYS A 82 -3.38 -17.08 1.92
N ALA A 83 -3.77 -17.07 0.64
CA ALA A 83 -2.88 -16.67 -0.47
C ALA A 83 -2.84 -15.14 -0.72
N SER A 84 -3.65 -14.37 0.02
CA SER A 84 -3.92 -12.94 -0.22
C SER A 84 -3.00 -11.98 0.53
N PHE A 85 -1.72 -12.29 0.78
CA PHE A 85 -0.91 -11.49 1.72
C PHE A 85 0.32 -10.76 1.15
N ALA A 86 0.44 -10.62 -0.17
CA ALA A 86 1.56 -9.87 -0.76
C ALA A 86 1.16 -8.95 -1.91
N TYR A 87 0.34 -7.94 -1.60
CA TYR A 87 0.38 -6.73 -2.41
C TYR A 87 0.81 -5.53 -1.58
N SER A 88 1.42 -4.62 -2.32
CA SER A 88 2.35 -3.66 -1.80
C SER A 88 1.72 -2.47 -1.07
N LYS A 89 2.38 -2.09 0.02
CA LYS A 89 1.97 -1.11 1.04
C LYS A 89 2.44 0.32 0.71
N MET A 90 2.19 0.77 -0.52
CA MET A 90 2.79 1.98 -1.11
C MET A 90 1.99 3.29 -0.91
N THR A 91 1.07 3.35 0.06
CA THR A 91 0.28 4.55 0.34
C THR A 91 0.35 4.92 1.82
N PHE A 92 0.54 6.21 2.16
CA PHE A 92 0.62 6.68 3.55
C PHE A 92 -0.76 6.77 4.21
N ALA A 93 -0.86 6.44 5.50
CA ALA A 93 -2.10 6.51 6.28
C ALA A 93 -2.25 7.88 6.93
N PHE A 94 -2.90 8.83 6.26
CA PHE A 94 -3.14 10.15 6.85
C PHE A 94 -4.22 10.09 7.93
N THR A 95 -4.01 10.79 9.04
CA THR A 95 -5.10 11.10 9.97
C THR A 95 -5.92 12.26 9.40
N LEU A 96 -7.25 12.21 9.54
CA LEU A 96 -8.09 13.30 9.05
C LEU A 96 -8.16 14.45 10.08
N PRO A 97 -8.08 15.72 9.64
CA PRO A 97 -8.21 16.85 10.55
C PRO A 97 -9.63 16.95 11.10
N THR A 98 -9.75 17.48 12.31
CA THR A 98 -11.05 17.88 12.90
C THR A 98 -11.08 19.39 13.07
N THR A 99 -12.26 19.99 12.99
CA THR A 99 -12.42 21.45 13.03
C THR A 99 -13.46 21.89 14.05
N SER A 100 -13.30 23.12 14.55
CA SER A 100 -14.28 23.79 15.41
C SER A 100 -15.53 24.21 14.62
N GLN A 101 -16.54 24.70 15.33
CA GLN A 101 -17.71 25.31 14.70
C GLN A 101 -17.35 26.71 14.17
N VAL A 102 -17.91 27.06 13.02
CA VAL A 102 -17.71 28.36 12.36
C VAL A 102 -19.04 28.76 11.73
N ASN A 103 -19.38 30.04 11.83
CA ASN A 103 -20.53 30.63 11.18
C ASN A 103 -20.09 31.72 10.20
N PHE A 104 -20.39 31.56 8.92
CA PHE A 104 -20.06 32.55 7.89
C PHE A 104 -20.98 33.76 7.91
N THR A 105 -22.22 33.65 8.41
CA THR A 105 -23.17 34.77 8.41
C THR A 105 -22.76 35.91 9.35
N THR A 106 -21.95 35.62 10.36
CA THR A 106 -21.40 36.65 11.26
C THR A 106 -20.22 37.39 10.65
N SER A 107 -19.54 36.79 9.66
CA SER A 107 -18.31 37.34 9.08
C SER A 107 -18.51 37.91 7.69
N PHE A 108 -19.54 37.46 6.96
CA PHE A 108 -19.78 37.84 5.57
C PHE A 108 -21.26 38.11 5.32
N ALA A 109 -21.54 39.17 4.56
CA ALA A 109 -22.83 39.43 3.95
C ALA A 109 -22.66 39.63 2.45
N SER A 110 -23.65 39.21 1.67
CA SER A 110 -23.68 39.45 0.22
C SER A 110 -24.99 40.12 -0.15
N SER A 111 -24.92 41.19 -0.94
CA SER A 111 -26.10 41.81 -1.54
C SER A 111 -26.59 41.03 -2.76
N SER A 112 -25.68 40.40 -3.51
CA SER A 112 -25.98 39.65 -4.73
C SER A 112 -26.49 38.24 -4.43
N ALA A 113 -25.97 37.56 -3.40
CA ALA A 113 -26.41 36.23 -2.97
C ALA A 113 -26.60 36.14 -1.44
N PRO A 114 -27.69 36.71 -0.88
CA PRO A 114 -27.87 36.84 0.57
C PRO A 114 -27.83 35.52 1.35
N SER A 115 -28.27 34.43 0.74
CA SER A 115 -28.31 33.11 1.38
C SER A 115 -26.98 32.33 1.32
N LEU A 116 -25.99 32.78 0.54
CA LEU A 116 -24.72 32.06 0.34
C LEU A 116 -23.92 31.84 1.64
N PRO A 117 -23.73 32.84 2.53
CA PRO A 117 -23.04 32.62 3.81
C PRO A 117 -23.76 31.58 4.68
N SER A 118 -25.10 31.64 4.74
CA SER A 118 -25.91 30.68 5.51
C SER A 118 -25.80 29.26 4.95
N ALA A 119 -25.94 29.09 3.63
CA ALA A 119 -25.78 27.80 2.97
C ALA A 119 -24.36 27.22 3.19
N THR A 120 -23.34 28.07 3.14
CA THR A 120 -21.93 27.69 3.40
C THR A 120 -21.76 27.21 4.84
N THR A 121 -22.35 27.90 5.83
CA THR A 121 -22.37 27.46 7.24
C THR A 121 -22.98 26.07 7.39
N THR A 122 -24.16 25.85 6.79
CA THR A 122 -24.87 24.56 6.86
C THR A 122 -24.04 23.43 6.27
N ARG A 123 -23.47 23.62 5.08
CA ARG A 123 -22.63 22.60 4.43
C ARG A 123 -21.35 22.30 5.22
N ARG A 124 -20.73 23.33 5.82
CA ARG A 124 -19.57 23.15 6.70
C ARG A 124 -19.93 22.37 7.97
N ALA A 125 -21.09 22.64 8.57
CA ALA A 125 -21.55 21.92 9.76
C ALA A 125 -21.70 20.42 9.48
N LEU A 126 -22.31 20.07 8.34
CA LEU A 126 -22.40 18.67 7.88
C LEU A 126 -21.02 18.04 7.70
N LEU A 127 -20.07 18.75 7.09
CA LEU A 127 -18.69 18.25 6.94
C LEU A 127 -18.04 18.00 8.30
N ARG A 128 -18.15 18.95 9.24
CA ARG A 128 -17.61 18.81 10.60
C ARG A 128 -18.21 17.59 11.30
N ASP A 129 -19.51 17.38 11.20
CA ASP A 129 -20.20 16.25 11.83
C ASP A 129 -19.77 14.92 11.21
N SER A 130 -19.63 14.87 9.88
CA SER A 130 -19.06 13.71 9.17
C SER A 130 -17.63 13.39 9.63
N LEU A 131 -16.77 14.40 9.82
CA LEU A 131 -15.40 14.23 10.32
C LEU A 131 -15.38 13.76 11.80
N LYS A 132 -16.22 14.35 12.66
CA LYS A 132 -16.37 13.92 14.05
C LYS A 132 -16.86 12.47 14.15
N ARG A 133 -17.86 12.11 13.35
CA ARG A 133 -18.36 10.74 13.25
C ARG A 133 -17.25 9.80 12.81
N HIS A 134 -16.51 10.15 11.76
CA HIS A 134 -15.40 9.34 11.26
C HIS A 134 -14.34 9.08 12.34
N LYS A 135 -13.91 10.11 13.12
CA LYS A 135 -12.94 9.95 14.22
C LYS A 135 -13.39 8.91 15.26
N ARG A 136 -14.70 8.81 15.53
CA ARG A 136 -15.29 7.93 16.56
C ARG A 136 -15.51 6.50 16.08
N LEU A 137 -15.44 6.24 14.78
CA LEU A 137 -15.63 4.90 14.23
C LEU A 137 -14.42 4.00 14.49
N SER A 138 -14.66 2.70 14.58
CA SER A 138 -13.58 1.71 14.58
C SER A 138 -12.78 1.75 13.27
N PRO A 139 -11.51 1.32 13.23
CA PRO A 139 -10.70 1.38 12.01
C PRO A 139 -11.34 0.69 10.79
N THR A 140 -12.04 -0.43 11.01
CA THR A 140 -12.76 -1.14 9.94
C THR A 140 -13.93 -0.33 9.38
N GLU A 141 -14.69 0.34 10.25
CA GLU A 141 -15.82 1.17 9.85
C GLU A 141 -15.38 2.49 9.20
N GLN A 142 -14.22 3.03 9.61
CA GLN A 142 -13.63 4.21 9.00
C GLN A 142 -13.44 4.01 7.49
N TYR A 143 -12.92 2.86 7.06
CA TYR A 143 -12.76 2.54 5.63
C TYR A 143 -14.08 2.57 4.85
N ASN A 144 -15.16 2.04 5.44
CA ASN A 144 -16.47 2.01 4.81
C ASN A 144 -17.14 3.39 4.78
N ASN A 145 -16.75 4.30 5.67
CA ASN A 145 -17.27 5.67 5.75
C ASN A 145 -16.59 6.64 4.75
N LEU A 146 -15.42 6.30 4.20
CA LEU A 146 -14.67 7.19 3.29
C LEU A 146 -15.49 7.72 2.09
N PRO A 147 -16.35 6.94 1.41
CA PRO A 147 -17.18 7.45 0.32
C PRO A 147 -18.19 8.52 0.77
N SER A 148 -18.79 8.36 1.96
CA SER A 148 -19.73 9.35 2.51
C SER A 148 -19.02 10.65 2.84
N LEU A 149 -17.84 10.55 3.47
CA LEU A 149 -17.03 11.73 3.78
C LEU A 149 -16.57 12.47 2.51
N LEU A 150 -16.22 11.74 1.46
CA LEU A 150 -15.88 12.33 0.15
C LEU A 150 -17.06 13.13 -0.41
N SER A 151 -18.30 12.63 -0.30
CA SER A 151 -19.52 13.36 -0.70
C SER A 151 -19.67 14.65 0.11
N SER A 152 -19.59 14.57 1.45
CA SER A 152 -19.73 15.75 2.31
C SER A 152 -18.72 16.85 1.99
N ILE A 153 -17.46 16.48 1.70
CA ILE A 153 -16.43 17.45 1.28
C ILE A 153 -16.76 18.02 -0.10
N SER A 154 -17.13 17.16 -1.06
CA SER A 154 -17.44 17.55 -2.43
C SER A 154 -18.66 18.47 -2.53
N GLU A 155 -19.62 18.33 -1.62
CA GLU A 155 -20.79 19.21 -1.50
C GLU A 155 -20.45 20.55 -0.85
N TYR A 156 -19.43 20.61 0.02
CA TYR A 156 -19.04 21.84 0.70
C TYR A 156 -18.15 22.75 -0.19
N LEU A 157 -17.18 22.16 -0.90
CA LEU A 157 -16.19 22.92 -1.66
C LEU A 157 -16.77 23.93 -2.67
N PRO A 158 -17.83 23.63 -3.45
CA PRO A 158 -18.41 24.59 -4.38
C PRO A 158 -18.86 25.89 -3.70
N TYR A 159 -19.48 25.80 -2.53
CA TYR A 159 -19.93 26.96 -1.76
C TYR A 159 -18.74 27.77 -1.25
N LEU A 160 -17.72 27.09 -0.72
CA LEU A 160 -16.51 27.73 -0.21
C LEU A 160 -15.72 28.47 -1.31
N TYR A 161 -15.55 27.86 -2.48
CA TYR A 161 -14.86 28.50 -3.61
C TYR A 161 -15.69 29.60 -4.27
N THR A 162 -17.03 29.51 -4.23
CA THR A 162 -17.89 30.61 -4.66
C THR A 162 -17.74 31.81 -3.72
N LEU A 163 -17.65 31.57 -2.41
CA LEU A 163 -17.38 32.62 -1.43
C LEU A 163 -16.03 33.31 -1.68
N ASP A 164 -14.96 32.55 -1.94
CA ASP A 164 -13.62 33.07 -2.30
C ASP A 164 -13.66 33.95 -3.56
N ALA A 165 -14.38 33.50 -4.59
CA ALA A 165 -14.55 34.26 -5.82
C ALA A 165 -15.33 35.57 -5.59
N TYR A 166 -16.39 35.53 -4.79
CA TYR A 166 -17.23 36.70 -4.50
C TYR A 166 -16.53 37.73 -3.62
N ILE A 167 -15.65 37.29 -2.71
CA ILE A 167 -14.77 38.19 -1.97
C ILE A 167 -13.79 38.88 -2.95
N THR A 168 -13.27 38.13 -3.92
CA THR A 168 -12.33 38.68 -4.92
C THR A 168 -13.03 39.67 -5.87
N SER A 169 -14.29 39.44 -6.24
CA SER A 169 -15.09 40.35 -7.06
C SER A 169 -15.71 41.51 -6.29
N GLN A 170 -15.53 41.58 -4.97
CA GLN A 170 -16.13 42.58 -4.08
C GLN A 170 -17.67 42.51 -3.98
N ASP A 171 -18.27 41.36 -4.32
CA ASP A 171 -19.72 41.10 -4.19
C ASP A 171 -20.12 40.67 -2.76
N ILE A 172 -19.13 40.43 -1.90
CA ILE A 172 -19.30 40.12 -0.48
C ILE A 172 -18.63 41.20 0.35
N THR A 173 -19.39 41.76 1.29
CA THR A 173 -18.88 42.67 2.31
C THR A 173 -18.45 41.88 3.54
N PRO A 174 -17.17 41.95 3.96
CA PRO A 174 -16.74 41.40 5.23
C PRO A 174 -17.35 42.22 6.38
N LEU A 175 -18.05 41.54 7.29
CA LEU A 175 -18.66 42.15 8.48
C LEU A 175 -17.69 42.13 9.68
N ASN A 176 -17.06 40.97 9.89
CA ASN A 176 -16.12 40.72 10.97
C ASN A 176 -14.93 39.93 10.44
N GLU A 177 -13.84 39.92 11.21
CA GLU A 177 -12.68 39.11 10.86
C GLU A 177 -13.02 37.61 10.97
N PHE A 178 -12.97 36.91 9.83
CA PHE A 178 -13.25 35.49 9.77
C PHE A 178 -12.07 34.67 10.32
N GLU A 179 -12.34 33.82 11.29
CA GLU A 179 -11.33 32.93 11.89
C GLU A 179 -11.79 31.47 11.84
N THR A 180 -10.86 30.58 11.50
CA THR A 180 -11.10 29.13 11.57
C THR A 180 -10.01 28.42 12.34
N GLU A 181 -10.41 27.30 12.93
CA GLU A 181 -9.55 26.52 13.80
C GLU A 181 -9.73 25.03 13.50
N TRP A 182 -8.61 24.33 13.29
CA TRP A 182 -8.60 22.89 13.06
C TRP A 182 -7.33 22.23 13.58
N ARG A 183 -7.40 20.92 13.85
CA ARG A 183 -6.29 20.12 14.37
C ARG A 183 -5.28 19.83 13.26
N ALA A 184 -4.06 20.33 13.42
CA ALA A 184 -2.96 20.04 12.51
C ALA A 184 -2.59 18.55 12.56
N VAL A 185 -2.55 17.92 11.39
CA VAL A 185 -2.36 16.46 11.20
C VAL A 185 -0.89 16.09 11.14
N LEU A 186 -0.07 16.96 10.54
CA LEU A 186 1.33 16.70 10.26
C LEU A 186 2.25 17.32 11.32
N SER A 187 1.79 18.36 12.01
CA SER A 187 2.50 18.97 13.15
C SER A 187 2.38 18.09 14.41
N ARG A 188 3.32 17.16 14.59
CA ARG A 188 3.30 16.23 15.74
C ARG A 188 4.17 16.73 16.89
N ARG A 189 3.65 16.67 18.12
CA ARG A 189 4.45 16.74 19.36
C ARG A 189 4.94 15.36 19.78
N THR A 190 6.09 15.29 20.44
CA THR A 190 6.73 14.09 20.97
C THR A 190 6.05 13.49 22.21
N VAL A 191 4.82 13.90 22.55
CA VAL A 191 4.14 13.60 23.82
C VAL A 191 2.74 13.00 23.53
N PRO A 192 2.17 12.11 24.37
CA PRO A 192 0.91 11.39 24.10
C PRO A 192 -0.38 12.23 24.12
N THR A 193 -0.30 13.54 23.93
CA THR A 193 -1.45 14.46 24.02
C THR A 193 -2.05 14.72 22.64
N GLU A 194 -3.36 14.99 22.60
CA GLU A 194 -4.08 15.34 21.37
C GLU A 194 -3.38 16.43 20.52
N LEU A 195 -3.51 16.32 19.20
CA LEU A 195 -2.93 17.28 18.25
C LEU A 195 -3.50 18.69 18.47
N PRO A 196 -2.65 19.73 18.45
CA PRO A 196 -3.08 21.10 18.73
C PRO A 196 -4.04 21.59 17.64
N ARG A 197 -5.12 22.24 18.08
CA ARG A 197 -5.93 23.06 17.20
C ARG A 197 -5.20 24.38 16.94
N ILE A 198 -5.09 24.77 15.67
CA ILE A 198 -4.43 26.00 15.27
C ILE A 198 -5.48 26.94 14.72
N ARG A 199 -5.62 28.12 15.34
CA ARG A 199 -6.53 29.17 14.89
C ARG A 199 -5.82 30.11 13.93
N ARG A 200 -6.44 30.42 12.79
CA ARG A 200 -5.96 31.42 11.83
C ARG A 200 -7.11 32.25 11.27
N LYS A 201 -6.74 33.46 10.86
CA LYS A 201 -7.61 34.43 10.21
C LYS A 201 -7.65 34.19 8.70
N GLY A 202 -8.78 34.53 8.11
CA GLY A 202 -9.00 34.53 6.66
C GLY A 202 -9.56 33.23 6.10
N LEU A 203 -10.32 33.37 5.01
CA LEU A 203 -10.96 32.25 4.31
C LEU A 203 -9.96 31.25 3.74
N ASP A 204 -8.76 31.75 3.42
CA ASP A 204 -7.73 30.99 2.74
C ASP A 204 -7.17 29.83 3.62
N TYR A 205 -7.30 29.90 4.94
CA TYR A 205 -6.97 28.78 5.82
C TYR A 205 -8.03 27.68 5.78
N GLU A 206 -9.31 28.05 5.68
CA GLU A 206 -10.43 27.11 5.53
C GLU A 206 -10.38 26.40 4.17
N ILE A 207 -10.02 27.12 3.10
CA ILE A 207 -9.82 26.54 1.76
C ILE A 207 -8.73 25.48 1.79
N CYS A 208 -7.58 25.79 2.41
CA CYS A 208 -6.50 24.83 2.59
C CYS A 208 -6.96 23.61 3.40
N PHE A 209 -7.72 23.81 4.49
CA PHE A 209 -8.27 22.72 5.29
C PHE A 209 -9.19 21.80 4.49
N ALA A 210 -10.23 22.34 3.87
CA ALA A 210 -11.24 21.56 3.17
C ALA A 210 -10.64 20.83 1.96
N THR A 211 -9.77 21.52 1.22
CA THR A 211 -9.13 20.98 0.02
C THR A 211 -8.03 19.96 0.36
N ALA A 212 -7.23 20.17 1.41
CA ALA A 212 -6.26 19.17 1.86
C ALA A 212 -6.97 17.93 2.43
N SER A 213 -8.08 18.13 3.14
CA SER A 213 -8.93 17.02 3.62
C SER A 213 -9.46 16.17 2.48
N LEU A 214 -9.86 16.79 1.35
CA LEU A 214 -10.25 16.06 0.14
C LEU A 214 -9.11 15.15 -0.35
N ALA A 215 -7.89 15.68 -0.44
CA ALA A 215 -6.73 14.92 -0.88
C ALA A 215 -6.39 13.77 0.09
N TYR A 216 -6.45 14.00 1.40
CA TYR A 216 -6.27 12.95 2.41
C TYR A 216 -7.32 11.84 2.27
N VAL A 217 -8.60 12.18 2.08
CA VAL A 217 -9.66 11.18 1.85
C VAL A 217 -9.39 10.36 0.59
N HIS A 218 -8.92 10.96 -0.50
CA HIS A 218 -8.52 10.22 -1.70
C HIS A 218 -7.38 9.22 -1.44
N THR A 219 -6.35 9.62 -0.68
CA THR A 219 -5.26 8.71 -0.32
C THR A 219 -5.72 7.55 0.59
N LEU A 220 -6.61 7.81 1.55
CA LEU A 220 -7.21 6.79 2.40
C LEU A 220 -8.14 5.85 1.61
N ARG A 221 -8.87 6.39 0.63
CA ARG A 221 -9.72 5.58 -0.24
C ARG A 221 -8.88 4.68 -1.14
N ALA A 222 -7.76 5.18 -1.67
CA ALA A 222 -6.81 4.35 -2.41
C ALA A 222 -6.28 3.20 -1.54
N ARG A 223 -5.97 3.46 -0.27
CA ARG A 223 -5.62 2.42 0.72
C ARG A 223 -6.73 1.37 0.85
N ALA A 224 -7.98 1.80 1.07
CA ALA A 224 -9.11 0.87 1.20
C ALA A 224 -9.23 -0.05 -0.04
N ILE A 225 -9.15 0.53 -1.23
CA ILE A 225 -9.25 -0.20 -2.51
C ILE A 225 -8.08 -1.18 -2.68
N LEU A 226 -6.85 -0.77 -2.34
CA LEU A 226 -5.68 -1.66 -2.40
C LEU A 226 -5.81 -2.82 -1.41
N ALA A 227 -6.33 -2.57 -0.22
CA ALA A 227 -6.56 -3.62 0.76
C ALA A 227 -7.59 -4.65 0.25
N SER A 228 -8.64 -4.20 -0.45
CA SER A 228 -9.55 -5.10 -1.17
C SER A 228 -8.89 -5.83 -2.33
N ALA A 229 -7.97 -5.19 -3.07
CA ALA A 229 -7.21 -5.83 -4.15
C ALA A 229 -6.30 -6.95 -3.62
N ILE A 230 -5.78 -6.76 -2.41
CA ILE A 230 -4.97 -7.74 -1.70
C ILE A 230 -5.79 -8.98 -1.33
N GLN A 231 -6.98 -8.77 -0.79
CA GLN A 231 -7.90 -9.83 -0.33
C GLN A 231 -8.64 -10.55 -1.46
N ALA A 232 -8.49 -10.12 -2.71
CA ALA A 232 -9.11 -10.77 -3.84
C ALA A 232 -8.65 -12.25 -3.93
N PRO A 233 -9.58 -13.20 -4.18
CA PRO A 233 -9.26 -14.62 -4.24
C PRO A 233 -8.23 -14.92 -5.35
N PRO A 234 -7.41 -15.98 -5.18
CA PRO A 234 -6.39 -16.34 -6.17
C PRO A 234 -7.01 -16.64 -7.54
N PRO A 235 -6.24 -16.46 -8.62
CA PRO A 235 -6.72 -16.49 -9.99
C PRO A 235 -6.96 -17.92 -10.50
N THR A 236 -7.94 -18.60 -9.92
CA THR A 236 -8.50 -19.83 -10.49
C THR A 236 -9.29 -19.52 -11.76
N ASP A 237 -9.82 -18.30 -11.87
CA ASP A 237 -10.56 -17.78 -13.01
C ASP A 237 -9.85 -16.55 -13.59
N ASN A 238 -9.78 -16.42 -14.92
CA ASN A 238 -9.25 -15.23 -15.60
C ASN A 238 -9.90 -13.92 -15.11
N ASN A 239 -11.13 -14.00 -14.58
CA ASN A 239 -11.88 -12.87 -14.03
C ASN A 239 -11.28 -12.32 -12.72
N ALA A 240 -10.70 -13.14 -11.84
CA ALA A 240 -10.17 -12.67 -10.56
C ALA A 240 -8.87 -11.85 -10.72
N THR A 241 -8.00 -12.24 -11.67
CA THR A 241 -6.82 -11.45 -12.06
C THR A 241 -7.22 -10.08 -12.62
N ASN A 242 -8.28 -10.04 -13.43
CA ASN A 242 -8.81 -8.80 -13.98
C ASN A 242 -9.36 -7.87 -12.88
N THR A 243 -9.98 -8.43 -11.84
CA THR A 243 -10.50 -7.65 -10.70
C THR A 243 -9.38 -6.99 -9.89
N SER A 244 -8.32 -7.71 -9.52
CA SER A 244 -7.21 -7.11 -8.74
C SER A 244 -6.48 -6.01 -9.53
N VAL A 245 -6.22 -6.25 -10.82
CA VAL A 245 -5.62 -5.24 -11.71
C VAL A 245 -6.53 -4.01 -11.85
N HIS A 246 -7.85 -4.20 -11.97
CA HIS A 246 -8.81 -3.09 -12.01
C HIS A 246 -8.78 -2.27 -10.71
N LEU A 247 -8.77 -2.93 -9.54
CA LEU A 247 -8.69 -2.25 -8.25
C LEU A 247 -7.37 -1.49 -8.07
N ILE A 248 -6.24 -2.04 -8.52
CA ILE A 248 -4.94 -1.33 -8.51
C ILE A 248 -5.01 -0.07 -9.38
N ASN A 249 -5.59 -0.15 -10.58
CA ASN A 249 -5.78 1.03 -11.44
C ASN A 249 -6.67 2.06 -10.77
N GLN A 250 -7.78 1.63 -10.18
CA GLN A 250 -8.71 2.51 -9.47
C GLN A 250 -8.02 3.22 -8.29
N ALA A 251 -7.23 2.50 -7.48
CA ALA A 251 -6.45 3.08 -6.40
C ALA A 251 -5.41 4.09 -6.90
N LYS A 252 -4.70 3.76 -7.99
CA LYS A 252 -3.75 4.65 -8.66
C LYS A 252 -4.44 5.94 -9.13
N ASP A 253 -5.64 5.87 -9.71
CA ASP A 253 -6.40 7.05 -10.13
C ASP A 253 -6.82 7.93 -8.94
N GLN A 254 -7.18 7.33 -7.79
CA GLN A 254 -7.43 8.08 -6.55
C GLN A 254 -6.18 8.82 -6.05
N ILE A 255 -5.00 8.17 -6.10
CA ILE A 255 -3.73 8.80 -5.71
C ILE A 255 -3.33 9.94 -6.65
N LEU A 256 -3.51 9.78 -7.97
CA LEU A 256 -3.25 10.85 -8.93
C LEU A 256 -4.19 12.04 -8.71
N THR A 257 -5.45 11.77 -8.35
CA THR A 257 -6.40 12.83 -7.97
C THR A 257 -5.88 13.59 -6.74
N ALA A 258 -5.48 12.88 -5.68
CA ALA A 258 -4.88 13.51 -4.49
C ALA A 258 -3.63 14.35 -4.84
N GLY A 259 -2.74 13.82 -5.69
CA GLY A 259 -1.56 14.53 -6.17
C GLY A 259 -1.91 15.85 -6.87
N SER A 260 -2.87 15.84 -7.81
CA SER A 260 -3.29 17.05 -8.52
C SER A 260 -3.92 18.11 -7.60
N ILE A 261 -4.57 17.69 -6.50
CA ILE A 261 -5.08 18.58 -5.46
C ILE A 261 -3.94 19.20 -4.65
N PHE A 262 -2.94 18.42 -4.24
CA PHE A 262 -1.76 18.96 -3.54
C PHE A 262 -0.97 19.92 -4.42
N LEU A 263 -0.85 19.66 -5.72
CA LEU A 263 -0.23 20.58 -6.66
C LEU A 263 -1.03 21.90 -6.79
N TYR A 264 -2.36 21.83 -6.81
CA TYR A 264 -3.21 23.02 -6.75
C TYR A 264 -2.94 23.84 -5.48
N LEU A 265 -2.89 23.18 -4.32
CA LEU A 265 -2.61 23.84 -3.04
C LEU A 265 -1.21 24.43 -2.98
N GLN A 266 -0.20 23.77 -3.56
CA GLN A 266 1.16 24.29 -3.69
C GLN A 266 1.20 25.57 -4.52
N ASN A 267 0.49 25.61 -5.66
CA ASN A 267 0.44 26.81 -6.50
C ASN A 267 -0.22 27.98 -5.75
N ARG A 268 -1.30 27.69 -5.01
CA ARG A 268 -2.00 28.68 -4.18
C ARG A 268 -1.14 29.18 -3.01
N SER A 269 -0.43 28.29 -2.30
CA SER A 269 0.46 28.68 -1.21
C SER A 269 1.66 29.49 -1.72
N THR A 270 2.20 29.14 -2.88
CA THR A 270 3.30 29.88 -3.52
C THR A 270 2.87 31.32 -3.88
N ALA A 271 1.67 31.48 -4.44
CA ALA A 271 1.12 32.80 -4.75
C ALA A 271 0.92 33.64 -3.47
N ARG A 272 0.43 33.01 -2.40
CA ARG A 272 0.24 33.64 -1.09
C ARG A 272 1.55 34.11 -0.45
N GLU A 273 2.58 33.25 -0.43
CA GLU A 273 3.89 33.55 0.15
C GLU A 273 4.57 34.71 -0.60
N ARG A 274 4.45 34.77 -1.93
CA ARG A 274 4.93 35.90 -2.74
C ARG A 274 4.21 37.22 -2.43
N GLY A 275 2.95 37.14 -2.01
CA GLY A 275 2.12 38.29 -1.64
C GLY A 275 2.43 38.88 -0.26
N GLY A 276 3.42 38.37 0.48
CA GLY A 276 3.79 38.91 1.80
C GLY A 276 2.81 38.59 2.92
N SER A 277 1.99 37.55 2.77
CA SER A 277 1.03 37.11 3.78
C SER A 277 1.71 36.60 5.07
N GLN A 278 0.96 36.62 6.18
CA GLN A 278 1.38 36.03 7.46
C GLN A 278 1.83 34.56 7.32
N PRO A 279 2.81 34.11 8.11
CA PRO A 279 3.32 32.75 8.05
C PRO A 279 2.25 31.73 8.45
N MET A 280 2.01 30.78 7.54
CA MET A 280 1.03 29.70 7.74
C MET A 280 1.60 28.59 8.64
N PRO A 281 0.74 27.78 9.30
CA PRO A 281 1.18 26.59 10.03
C PRO A 281 1.95 25.62 9.12
N ALA A 282 2.82 24.80 9.71
CA ALA A 282 3.67 23.84 8.98
C ALA A 282 2.88 22.99 7.97
N ASP A 283 1.68 22.53 8.34
CA ASP A 283 0.77 21.72 7.53
C ASP A 283 0.29 22.40 6.23
N VAL A 284 0.38 23.74 6.14
CA VAL A 284 -0.15 24.56 5.03
C VAL A 284 0.98 25.29 4.28
N THR A 285 2.20 24.80 4.39
CA THR A 285 3.36 25.38 3.72
C THR A 285 3.52 24.85 2.29
N THR A 286 4.13 25.66 1.42
CA THR A 286 4.47 25.24 0.05
C THR A 286 5.37 24.00 0.04
N SER A 287 6.31 23.90 0.99
CA SER A 287 7.22 22.76 1.11
C SER A 287 6.47 21.45 1.40
N ILE A 288 5.48 21.48 2.31
CA ILE A 288 4.66 20.30 2.63
C ILE A 288 3.77 19.91 1.45
N TYR A 289 3.10 20.86 0.79
CA TYR A 289 2.28 20.51 -0.37
C TYR A 289 3.11 19.93 -1.54
N ASN A 290 4.30 20.48 -1.78
CA ASN A 290 5.24 19.91 -2.75
C ASN A 290 5.70 18.50 -2.36
N ALA A 291 5.93 18.26 -1.06
CA ALA A 291 6.31 16.94 -0.56
C ALA A 291 5.18 15.92 -0.71
N LEU A 292 3.95 16.30 -0.38
CA LEU A 292 2.77 15.44 -0.51
C LEU A 292 2.45 15.12 -1.97
N TRP A 293 2.56 16.11 -2.86
CA TRP A 293 2.45 15.90 -4.31
C TRP A 293 3.50 14.90 -4.82
N SER A 294 4.78 15.11 -4.45
CA SER A 294 5.88 14.22 -4.84
C SER A 294 5.66 12.79 -4.31
N LEU A 295 5.16 12.65 -3.08
CA LEU A 295 4.82 11.36 -2.48
C LEU A 295 3.70 10.65 -3.25
N CYS A 296 2.62 11.34 -3.59
CA CYS A 296 1.54 10.78 -4.41
C CYS A 296 2.06 10.27 -5.76
N LEU A 297 2.97 11.01 -6.39
CA LEU A 297 3.54 10.64 -7.68
C LEU A 297 4.46 9.41 -7.58
N ALA A 298 5.26 9.33 -6.51
CA ALA A 298 6.06 8.14 -6.19
C ALA A 298 5.16 6.90 -6.00
N SER A 299 4.15 7.02 -5.13
CA SER A 299 3.17 5.95 -4.87
C SER A 299 2.45 5.50 -6.14
N ALA A 300 1.94 6.42 -6.96
CA ALA A 300 1.26 6.09 -8.21
C ALA A 300 2.18 5.35 -9.19
N THR A 301 3.45 5.76 -9.27
CA THR A 301 4.44 5.12 -10.14
C THR A 301 4.70 3.68 -9.70
N LEU A 302 4.82 3.44 -8.40
CA LEU A 302 5.01 2.09 -7.90
C LEU A 302 3.78 1.20 -8.02
N LEU A 303 2.56 1.76 -7.91
CA LEU A 303 1.33 1.02 -8.20
C LEU A 303 1.25 0.59 -9.68
N ALA A 304 1.75 1.42 -10.59
CA ALA A 304 1.86 1.04 -12.00
C ALA A 304 2.89 -0.08 -12.23
N VAL A 305 4.01 -0.05 -11.51
CA VAL A 305 5.02 -1.14 -11.53
C VAL A 305 4.44 -2.42 -10.96
N LEU A 306 3.69 -2.35 -9.85
CA LEU A 306 3.12 -3.51 -9.16
C LEU A 306 2.25 -4.37 -10.07
N LYS A 307 1.50 -3.74 -11.00
CA LYS A 307 0.69 -4.44 -11.99
C LYS A 307 1.50 -5.44 -12.83
N ASP A 308 2.76 -5.11 -13.10
CA ASP A 308 3.65 -5.86 -13.97
C ASP A 308 4.72 -6.65 -13.21
N ASP A 309 4.69 -6.62 -11.87
CA ASP A 309 5.70 -7.23 -11.00
C ASP A 309 5.20 -8.59 -10.43
N PRO A 310 5.69 -9.73 -10.94
CA PRO A 310 5.25 -11.03 -10.46
C PRO A 310 5.96 -11.50 -9.17
N TYR A 311 7.05 -10.85 -8.76
CA TYR A 311 7.89 -11.39 -7.69
C TYR A 311 7.24 -11.39 -6.30
N PRO A 312 6.50 -10.34 -5.89
CA PRO A 312 5.80 -10.33 -4.61
C PRO A 312 4.83 -11.51 -4.47
N SER A 313 4.08 -11.81 -5.53
CA SER A 313 3.13 -12.93 -5.54
C SER A 313 3.84 -14.28 -5.57
N ILE A 314 4.94 -14.44 -6.32
CA ILE A 314 5.75 -15.67 -6.30
C ILE A 314 6.24 -16.00 -4.89
N VAL A 315 6.83 -15.02 -4.20
CA VAL A 315 7.40 -15.23 -2.87
C VAL A 315 6.31 -15.54 -1.86
N ALA A 316 5.14 -14.91 -1.98
CA ALA A 316 3.98 -15.28 -1.17
C ALA A 316 3.52 -16.72 -1.38
N LEU A 317 3.41 -17.16 -2.64
CA LEU A 317 2.97 -18.51 -3.00
C LEU A 317 3.97 -19.59 -2.56
N GLN A 318 5.28 -19.31 -2.63
CA GLN A 318 6.32 -20.25 -2.19
C GLN A 318 6.29 -20.55 -0.69
N HIS A 319 5.74 -19.64 0.10
CA HIS A 319 5.60 -19.80 1.54
C HIS A 319 4.25 -20.39 1.97
N ASP A 320 3.31 -20.55 1.04
CA ASP A 320 2.08 -21.29 1.27
C ASP A 320 2.33 -22.79 1.08
N LYS A 321 2.23 -23.56 2.17
CA LYS A 321 2.41 -25.02 2.17
C LYS A 321 1.37 -25.73 1.30
N ASN A 322 0.23 -25.09 1.01
CA ASN A 322 -0.91 -25.66 0.32
C ASN A 322 -1.04 -25.19 -1.14
N SER A 323 -0.34 -24.13 -1.54
CA SER A 323 -0.35 -23.66 -2.92
C SER A 323 0.59 -24.51 -3.78
N ARG A 324 0.03 -25.23 -4.75
CA ARG A 324 0.78 -25.88 -5.84
C ARG A 324 0.70 -25.10 -7.14
N GLU A 325 0.12 -23.90 -7.13
CA GLU A 325 -0.16 -23.12 -8.34
C GLU A 325 1.13 -22.60 -9.00
N TRP A 326 2.10 -22.20 -8.17
CA TRP A 326 3.46 -21.82 -8.60
C TRP A 326 4.20 -22.97 -9.31
N MET A 327 3.77 -24.24 -9.13
CA MET A 327 4.39 -25.40 -9.81
C MET A 327 3.95 -25.55 -11.27
N TYR A 328 2.84 -24.94 -11.70
CA TYR A 328 2.28 -25.15 -13.04
C TYR A 328 2.07 -23.85 -13.84
N LYS A 329 2.03 -22.69 -13.19
CA LYS A 329 2.05 -21.38 -13.84
C LYS A 329 3.21 -20.55 -13.27
N ALA A 330 4.39 -20.67 -13.86
CA ALA A 330 5.46 -19.72 -13.57
C ALA A 330 5.02 -18.34 -14.11
N PRO A 331 4.97 -17.29 -13.28
CA PRO A 331 4.61 -15.97 -13.79
C PRO A 331 5.59 -15.53 -14.86
N THR A 332 5.07 -14.91 -15.93
CA THR A 332 5.90 -14.36 -17.01
C THR A 332 6.76 -13.24 -16.44
N VAL A 333 8.04 -13.54 -16.21
CA VAL A 333 9.00 -12.57 -15.70
C VAL A 333 9.18 -11.46 -16.74
N PRO A 334 9.15 -10.17 -16.36
CA PRO A 334 9.44 -9.08 -17.27
C PRO A 334 10.85 -9.25 -17.85
N THR A 335 11.00 -9.31 -19.17
CA THR A 335 12.29 -9.51 -19.83
C THR A 335 12.75 -8.28 -20.62
N ARG A 336 14.07 -8.08 -20.65
CA ARG A 336 14.78 -7.07 -21.46
C ARG A 336 14.24 -5.65 -21.27
N VAL A 337 13.63 -5.11 -22.33
CA VAL A 337 13.13 -3.73 -22.38
C VAL A 337 12.15 -3.45 -21.25
N ARG A 338 11.32 -4.43 -20.88
CA ARG A 338 10.33 -4.25 -19.82
C ARG A 338 10.97 -4.16 -18.44
N ALA A 339 11.95 -5.02 -18.13
CA ALA A 339 12.67 -4.97 -16.87
C ALA A 339 13.42 -3.64 -16.70
N LEU A 340 14.11 -3.18 -17.76
CA LEU A 340 14.80 -1.89 -17.75
C LEU A 340 13.83 -0.71 -17.59
N LEU A 341 12.67 -0.75 -18.26
CA LEU A 341 11.65 0.28 -18.08
C LEU A 341 11.14 0.32 -16.63
N LEU A 342 10.81 -0.83 -16.04
CA LEU A 342 10.37 -0.92 -14.65
C LEU A 342 11.44 -0.43 -13.68
N ALA A 343 12.73 -0.74 -13.92
CA ALA A 343 13.83 -0.21 -13.13
C ALA A 343 13.87 1.34 -13.16
N ARG A 344 13.70 1.94 -14.34
CA ARG A 344 13.66 3.41 -14.48
C ARG A 344 12.42 4.05 -13.85
N LEU A 345 11.26 3.37 -13.87
CA LEU A 345 10.07 3.83 -13.15
C LEU A 345 10.30 3.78 -11.62
N CYS A 346 10.91 2.71 -11.13
CA CYS A 346 11.31 2.59 -9.73
C CYS A 346 12.31 3.66 -9.30
N MET A 347 13.31 3.99 -10.14
CA MET A 347 14.24 5.08 -9.87
C MET A 347 13.55 6.44 -9.83
N TYR A 348 12.61 6.70 -10.74
CA TYR A 348 11.80 7.92 -10.69
C TYR A 348 11.00 8.03 -9.40
N SER A 349 10.37 6.93 -8.98
CA SER A 349 9.69 6.89 -7.69
C SER A 349 10.64 7.12 -6.52
N ALA A 350 11.87 6.61 -6.57
CA ALA A 350 12.86 6.83 -5.52
C ALA A 350 13.25 8.31 -5.44
N ASP A 351 13.45 8.97 -6.58
CA ASP A 351 13.76 10.39 -6.66
C ASP A 351 12.61 11.25 -6.11
N MET A 352 11.36 10.95 -6.49
CA MET A 352 10.18 11.67 -5.98
C MET A 352 9.95 11.44 -4.48
N ALA A 353 10.13 10.22 -3.98
CA ALA A 353 10.04 9.93 -2.56
C ALA A 353 11.17 10.61 -1.76
N GLY A 354 12.38 10.69 -2.32
CA GLY A 354 13.49 11.45 -1.75
C GLY A 354 13.21 12.96 -1.69
N LYS A 355 12.64 13.53 -2.77
CA LYS A 355 12.14 14.92 -2.79
C LYS A 355 11.09 15.16 -1.71
N ALA A 356 10.16 14.21 -1.53
CA ALA A 356 9.14 14.28 -0.48
C ALA A 356 9.78 14.29 0.92
N ALA A 357 10.73 13.39 1.19
CA ALA A 357 11.43 13.35 2.47
C ALA A 357 12.19 14.66 2.77
N ALA A 358 12.84 15.24 1.77
CA ALA A 358 13.53 16.53 1.89
C ALA A 358 12.55 17.68 2.16
N GLY A 359 11.40 17.72 1.46
CA GLY A 359 10.38 18.76 1.66
C GLY A 359 9.70 18.71 3.04
N VAL A 360 9.50 17.51 3.59
CA VAL A 360 9.04 17.35 4.98
C VAL A 360 10.13 17.80 5.96
N ALA A 361 11.39 17.42 5.74
CA ALA A 361 12.51 17.79 6.60
C ALA A 361 12.78 19.31 6.62
N ALA A 362 12.50 20.01 5.52
CA ALA A 362 12.63 21.47 5.44
C ALA A 362 11.62 22.22 6.31
N THR A 363 10.56 21.54 6.80
CA THR A 363 9.51 22.14 7.63
C THR A 363 9.68 21.68 9.08
N PRO A 364 10.28 22.52 9.97
CA PRO A 364 10.55 22.15 11.35
C PRO A 364 9.25 21.86 12.12
N GLY A 365 9.28 20.82 12.96
CA GLY A 365 8.12 20.41 13.77
C GLY A 365 7.06 19.57 13.04
N SER A 366 7.30 19.18 11.79
CA SER A 366 6.37 18.37 11.00
C SER A 366 6.84 16.93 10.79
N GLY A 367 5.91 15.98 10.92
CA GLY A 367 5.88 14.76 10.13
C GLY A 367 7.06 13.80 10.24
N ALA A 368 7.66 13.59 11.41
CA ALA A 368 8.76 12.62 11.57
C ALA A 368 8.40 11.21 11.04
N GLU A 369 7.16 10.78 11.24
CA GLU A 369 6.61 9.53 10.70
C GLU A 369 6.45 9.59 9.19
N LEU A 370 5.90 10.67 8.65
CA LEU A 370 5.77 10.89 7.21
C LEU A 370 7.14 10.92 6.52
N LYS A 371 8.13 11.59 7.12
CA LYS A 371 9.52 11.61 6.65
C LYS A 371 10.10 10.21 6.65
N GLY A 372 9.94 9.46 7.75
CA GLY A 372 10.39 8.07 7.85
C GLY A 372 9.77 7.18 6.78
N TYR A 373 8.47 7.36 6.53
CA TYR A 373 7.76 6.67 5.45
C TYR A 373 8.31 7.03 4.06
N CYS A 374 8.54 8.32 3.77
CA CYS A 374 9.14 8.75 2.50
C CYS A 374 10.55 8.19 2.31
N ASP A 375 11.38 8.18 3.37
CA ASP A 375 12.73 7.60 3.35
C ASP A 375 12.69 6.09 3.08
N ASP A 376 11.78 5.35 3.72
CA ASP A 376 11.60 3.92 3.51
C ASP A 376 11.02 3.62 2.12
N LEU A 377 10.11 4.44 1.60
CA LEU A 377 9.57 4.33 0.24
C LEU A 377 10.67 4.57 -0.80
N ALA A 378 11.52 5.57 -0.62
CA ALA A 378 12.64 5.86 -1.51
C ALA A 378 13.64 4.68 -1.57
N LYS A 379 13.99 4.11 -0.42
CA LYS A 379 14.84 2.92 -0.34
C LYS A 379 14.19 1.71 -0.99
N THR A 380 12.90 1.49 -0.73
CA THR A 380 12.13 0.37 -1.32
C THR A 380 12.06 0.48 -2.84
N ALA A 381 11.78 1.67 -3.37
CA ALA A 381 11.76 1.94 -4.79
C ALA A 381 13.14 1.71 -5.44
N LYS A 382 14.22 2.22 -4.83
CA LYS A 382 15.59 2.01 -5.32
C LYS A 382 16.00 0.53 -5.26
N ALA A 383 15.60 -0.20 -4.22
CA ALA A 383 15.84 -1.65 -4.11
C ALA A 383 15.09 -2.44 -5.20
N LYS A 384 13.83 -2.07 -5.49
CA LYS A 384 13.07 -2.62 -6.63
C LYS A 384 13.77 -2.36 -7.96
N ALA A 385 14.33 -1.18 -8.16
CA ALA A 385 15.12 -0.88 -9.37
C ALA A 385 16.33 -1.81 -9.50
N CYS A 386 17.11 -1.98 -8.43
CA CYS A 386 18.22 -2.93 -8.39
C CYS A 386 17.75 -4.36 -8.71
N ARG A 387 16.62 -4.80 -8.14
CA ARG A 387 16.05 -6.12 -8.47
C ARG A 387 15.75 -6.26 -9.96
N PHE A 388 15.06 -5.30 -10.57
CA PHE A 388 14.72 -5.39 -11.99
C PHE A 388 15.96 -5.41 -12.90
N LEU A 389 17.02 -4.67 -12.55
CA LEU A 389 18.30 -4.76 -13.25
C LEU A 389 18.97 -6.12 -13.06
N GLY A 390 18.90 -6.71 -11.87
CA GLY A 390 19.36 -8.06 -11.61
C GLY A 390 18.60 -9.12 -12.40
N VAL A 391 17.29 -8.95 -12.55
CA VAL A 391 16.42 -9.82 -13.37
C VAL A 391 16.79 -9.72 -14.85
N ASP A 392 17.08 -8.51 -15.34
CA ASP A 392 17.55 -8.32 -16.71
C ASP A 392 18.92 -9.00 -16.94
N ALA A 393 19.85 -8.85 -15.99
CA ALA A 393 21.16 -9.50 -16.04
C ALA A 393 21.05 -11.04 -16.00
N GLU A 394 20.14 -11.60 -15.19
CA GLU A 394 19.88 -13.04 -15.15
C GLU A 394 19.32 -13.54 -16.48
N ALA A 395 18.39 -12.80 -17.09
CA ALA A 395 17.84 -13.13 -18.40
C ALA A 395 18.90 -13.09 -19.53
N GLN A 396 20.01 -12.37 -19.32
CA GLN A 396 21.18 -12.35 -20.21
C GLN A 396 22.20 -13.46 -19.90
N GLY A 397 21.97 -14.29 -18.88
CA GLY A 397 22.90 -15.32 -18.42
C GLY A 397 24.05 -14.78 -17.56
N LYS A 398 24.04 -13.50 -17.19
CA LYS A 398 25.05 -12.85 -16.33
C LYS A 398 24.65 -12.96 -14.86
N LEU A 399 24.63 -14.19 -14.35
CA LEU A 399 24.18 -14.49 -12.99
C LEU A 399 25.07 -13.85 -11.91
N GLY A 400 26.37 -13.69 -12.15
CA GLY A 400 27.27 -12.99 -11.21
C GLY A 400 26.86 -11.52 -11.03
N GLU A 401 26.57 -10.82 -12.13
CA GLU A 401 26.06 -9.45 -12.12
C GLU A 401 24.67 -9.37 -11.47
N ALA A 402 23.78 -10.33 -11.77
CA ALA A 402 22.46 -10.41 -11.16
C ALA A 402 22.53 -10.50 -9.63
N ILE A 403 23.41 -11.34 -9.08
CA ILE A 403 23.65 -11.43 -7.63
C ILE A 403 24.18 -10.10 -7.07
N GLY A 404 25.09 -9.44 -7.79
CA GLY A 404 25.63 -8.13 -7.40
C GLY A 404 24.52 -7.08 -7.26
N TRP A 405 23.58 -7.04 -8.20
CA TRP A 405 22.43 -6.14 -8.15
C TRP A 405 21.50 -6.42 -6.95
N ILE A 406 21.26 -7.70 -6.64
CA ILE A 406 20.46 -8.08 -5.46
C ILE A 406 21.16 -7.65 -4.16
N LEU A 407 22.48 -7.83 -4.08
CA LEU A 407 23.27 -7.35 -2.93
C LEU A 407 23.19 -5.83 -2.79
N ALA A 408 23.31 -5.07 -3.89
CA ALA A 408 23.15 -3.63 -3.88
C ALA A 408 21.75 -3.21 -3.41
N GLY A 409 20.70 -3.92 -3.86
CA GLY A 409 19.33 -3.70 -3.37
C GLY A 409 19.18 -3.96 -1.87
N LYS A 410 19.79 -5.03 -1.35
CA LYS A 410 19.77 -5.33 0.10
C LYS A 410 20.55 -4.29 0.92
N GLU A 411 21.67 -3.79 0.40
CA GLU A 411 22.45 -2.70 1.01
C GLU A 411 21.62 -1.42 1.11
N VAL A 412 20.90 -1.05 0.05
CA VAL A 412 19.97 0.09 0.03
C VAL A 412 18.86 -0.05 1.10
N LEU A 413 18.34 -1.25 1.31
CA LEU A 413 17.36 -1.52 2.37
C LEU A 413 17.98 -1.59 3.78
N GLY A 414 19.30 -1.50 3.90
CA GLY A 414 20.03 -1.63 5.17
C GLY A 414 20.04 -3.07 5.72
N LEU A 415 19.96 -4.08 4.84
CA LEU A 415 19.98 -5.51 5.20
C LEU A 415 21.40 -6.10 5.16
N VAL A 416 22.36 -5.43 4.52
CA VAL A 416 23.76 -5.85 4.42
C VAL A 416 24.61 -4.90 5.25
N VAL A 417 25.40 -5.45 6.18
CA VAL A 417 26.43 -4.75 6.93
C VAL A 417 27.75 -4.96 6.20
N GLY A 418 28.33 -3.89 5.66
CA GLY A 418 29.74 -3.89 5.27
C GLY A 418 30.61 -3.56 6.49
N GLY A 419 31.55 -4.44 6.82
CA GLY A 419 32.68 -4.15 7.72
C GLY A 419 32.44 -4.36 9.22
N ASP A 420 33.46 -4.92 9.87
CA ASP A 420 33.59 -5.15 11.32
C ASP A 420 33.07 -3.97 12.17
N GLY A 421 32.12 -4.22 13.07
CA GLY A 421 31.86 -3.29 14.17
C GLY A 421 30.44 -3.21 14.74
N ASP A 422 29.39 -3.68 14.07
CA ASP A 422 28.01 -3.45 14.57
C ASP A 422 27.14 -4.71 14.54
N LYS A 423 27.40 -5.62 15.48
CA LYS A 423 26.60 -6.84 15.75
C LYS A 423 25.13 -6.53 16.11
N GLY A 424 24.75 -5.26 16.36
CA GLY A 424 23.39 -4.86 16.70
C GLY A 424 22.40 -4.82 15.52
N LYS A 425 22.88 -4.65 14.27
CA LYS A 425 22.01 -4.45 13.10
C LYS A 425 21.75 -5.71 12.26
N LEU A 426 22.64 -6.69 12.31
CA LEU A 426 22.42 -8.02 11.70
C LEU A 426 21.23 -8.75 12.36
N GLY A 427 21.04 -8.52 13.66
CA GLY A 427 19.87 -8.96 14.42
C GLY A 427 18.56 -8.43 13.85
N ARG A 428 18.51 -7.18 13.36
CA ARG A 428 17.28 -6.59 12.79
C ARG A 428 16.82 -7.27 11.50
N GLY A 429 17.71 -7.78 10.65
CA GLY A 429 17.32 -8.46 9.40
C GLY A 429 16.71 -9.85 9.64
N LEU A 430 17.33 -10.62 10.54
CA LEU A 430 16.81 -11.92 10.99
C LEU A 430 15.59 -11.75 11.91
N ASP A 431 15.54 -10.71 12.75
CA ASP A 431 14.37 -10.38 13.55
C ASP A 431 13.23 -9.87 12.69
N MET A 432 13.47 -9.12 11.60
CA MET A 432 12.44 -8.77 10.61
C MET A 432 11.89 -10.04 9.95
N LEU A 433 12.74 -11.01 9.60
CA LEU A 433 12.31 -12.29 9.03
C LEU A 433 11.53 -13.16 10.05
N LYS A 434 11.96 -13.16 11.32
CA LYS A 434 11.24 -13.84 12.41
C LYS A 434 9.92 -13.16 12.73
N LYS A 435 9.90 -11.84 12.84
CA LYS A 435 8.72 -11.00 13.08
C LYS A 435 7.72 -11.11 11.93
N ALA A 436 8.17 -11.05 10.67
CA ALA A 436 7.31 -11.30 9.51
C ALA A 436 6.74 -12.74 9.47
N ARG A 437 7.44 -13.71 10.06
CA ARG A 437 6.98 -15.10 10.22
C ARG A 437 6.04 -15.29 11.40
N GLU A 438 6.18 -14.48 12.45
CA GLU A 438 5.35 -14.49 13.66
C GLU A 438 4.05 -13.70 13.48
N GLU A 439 4.10 -12.52 12.84
CA GLU A 439 2.93 -11.70 12.48
C GLU A 439 1.98 -12.45 11.52
N ARG A 440 2.49 -13.43 10.76
CA ARG A 440 1.70 -14.31 9.89
C ARG A 440 1.02 -15.49 10.61
N LYS A 441 1.38 -15.77 11.87
CA LYS A 441 0.64 -16.74 12.70
C LYS A 441 -0.65 -16.12 13.28
N MET A 442 -0.83 -14.80 13.15
CA MET A 442 -2.07 -14.14 13.53
C MET A 442 -3.09 -14.30 12.39
N GLU A 443 -3.91 -15.34 12.53
CA GLU A 443 -5.13 -15.50 11.76
C GLU A 443 -6.06 -14.32 12.08
N LYS A 444 -6.41 -13.54 11.04
CA LYS A 444 -7.16 -12.25 11.08
C LYS A 444 -6.31 -11.02 11.44
N VAL A 445 -5.38 -10.66 10.56
CA VAL A 445 -4.78 -9.32 10.58
C VAL A 445 -5.86 -8.31 10.11
N PRO A 446 -6.18 -7.26 10.89
CA PRO A 446 -7.14 -6.25 10.47
C PRO A 446 -6.65 -5.54 9.19
N MET A 447 -7.59 -5.04 8.38
CA MET A 447 -7.34 -4.39 7.07
C MET A 447 -6.21 -3.35 7.11
N GLU A 448 -6.10 -2.64 8.22
CA GLU A 448 -5.10 -1.59 8.47
C GLU A 448 -3.66 -2.12 8.64
N ALA A 449 -3.49 -3.28 9.27
CA ALA A 449 -2.18 -3.92 9.45
C ALA A 449 -1.67 -4.58 8.15
N LEU A 450 -2.57 -4.81 7.18
CA LEU A 450 -2.23 -5.27 5.83
C LEU A 450 -1.44 -4.21 5.05
N LEU A 451 -1.67 -2.92 5.32
CA LEU A 451 -1.04 -1.76 4.70
C LEU A 451 -0.12 -1.02 5.68
N GLY A 452 0.71 -1.79 6.38
CA GLY A 452 1.63 -1.34 7.42
C GLY A 452 2.54 -0.17 7.03
N PRO A 453 3.17 0.48 8.04
CA PRO A 453 3.94 1.72 7.87
C PRO A 453 5.27 1.52 7.12
N ASP A 454 5.61 0.31 6.72
CA ASP A 454 6.92 -0.06 6.19
C ASP A 454 7.11 0.28 4.70
N ALA A 455 6.17 0.97 4.05
CA ALA A 455 6.28 1.41 2.65
C ALA A 455 6.61 0.30 1.62
N GLY A 456 6.33 -0.97 1.95
CA GLY A 456 6.68 -2.15 1.14
C GLY A 456 8.09 -2.70 1.36
N ARG A 457 8.84 -2.16 2.33
CA ARG A 457 10.22 -2.55 2.64
C ARG A 457 10.36 -4.02 3.01
N MET A 458 9.47 -4.57 3.83
CA MET A 458 9.56 -5.97 4.25
C MET A 458 9.28 -6.93 3.09
N GLU A 459 8.29 -6.62 2.26
CA GLU A 459 7.98 -7.41 1.07
C GLU A 459 9.20 -7.48 0.13
N GLU A 460 9.78 -6.32 -0.20
CA GLU A 460 10.92 -6.26 -1.09
C GLU A 460 12.16 -6.96 -0.49
N ALA A 461 12.38 -6.83 0.82
CA ALA A 461 13.44 -7.55 1.52
C ALA A 461 13.32 -9.07 1.36
N MET A 462 12.10 -9.62 1.49
CA MET A 462 11.84 -11.05 1.33
C MET A 462 12.12 -11.51 -0.10
N VAL A 463 11.71 -10.70 -1.09
CA VAL A 463 11.97 -10.98 -2.51
C VAL A 463 13.46 -11.04 -2.79
N LEU A 464 14.23 -10.05 -2.32
CA LEU A 464 15.68 -10.02 -2.53
C LEU A 464 16.38 -11.22 -1.87
N ILE A 465 15.97 -11.60 -0.66
CA ILE A 465 16.55 -12.75 0.06
C ILE A 465 16.32 -14.06 -0.71
N GLU A 466 15.10 -14.31 -1.20
CA GLU A 466 14.81 -15.56 -1.90
C GLU A 466 15.47 -15.61 -3.28
N LEU A 467 15.52 -14.48 -3.99
CA LEU A 467 16.27 -14.37 -5.25
C LEU A 467 17.77 -14.62 -5.06
N GLU A 468 18.38 -14.01 -4.05
CA GLU A 468 19.79 -14.25 -3.73
C GLU A 468 20.06 -15.73 -3.46
N LYS A 469 19.26 -16.35 -2.60
CA LYS A 469 19.40 -17.78 -2.27
C LYS A 469 19.29 -18.67 -3.50
N ARG A 470 18.35 -18.37 -4.39
CA ARG A 470 18.15 -19.12 -5.63
C ARG A 470 19.33 -18.92 -6.59
N TRP A 471 19.71 -17.68 -6.86
CA TRP A 471 20.74 -17.35 -7.82
C TRP A 471 22.14 -17.74 -7.35
N ARG A 472 22.47 -17.61 -6.06
CA ARG A 472 23.71 -18.15 -5.50
C ARG A 472 23.83 -19.65 -5.67
N ARG A 473 22.76 -20.40 -5.37
CA ARG A 473 22.78 -21.87 -5.56
C ARG A 473 23.11 -22.24 -7.00
N VAL A 474 22.49 -21.58 -7.99
CA VAL A 474 22.74 -21.86 -9.41
C VAL A 474 24.15 -21.39 -9.81
N ASN A 475 24.59 -20.23 -9.33
CA ASN A 475 25.91 -19.71 -9.64
C ASN A 475 27.02 -20.61 -9.10
N ASP A 476 26.92 -21.01 -7.83
CA ASP A 476 27.97 -21.75 -7.15
C ASP A 476 28.01 -23.24 -7.54
N SER A 477 26.96 -23.75 -8.20
CA SER A 477 26.90 -25.14 -8.67
C SER A 477 27.09 -25.31 -10.17
N VAL A 478 26.76 -24.29 -10.98
CA VAL A 478 26.75 -24.41 -12.45
C VAL A 478 27.63 -23.34 -13.12
N ASN A 479 27.47 -22.07 -12.78
CA ASN A 479 28.02 -20.97 -13.61
C ASN A 479 29.38 -20.43 -13.15
N PHE A 480 29.67 -20.51 -11.85
CA PHE A 480 30.89 -20.01 -11.19
C PHE A 480 31.29 -18.58 -11.59
N GLN A 481 30.32 -17.69 -11.87
CA GLN A 481 30.62 -16.32 -12.27
C GLN A 481 31.01 -15.47 -11.06
N THR A 482 32.01 -14.60 -11.24
CA THR A 482 32.42 -13.64 -10.22
C THR A 482 31.33 -12.60 -9.98
N VAL A 483 31.07 -12.29 -8.71
CA VAL A 483 30.10 -11.26 -8.31
C VAL A 483 30.81 -9.90 -8.26
N PRO A 484 30.37 -8.90 -9.04
CA PRO A 484 30.94 -7.56 -9.01
C PRO A 484 30.61 -6.83 -7.69
N SER A 485 31.40 -5.82 -7.34
CA SER A 485 31.17 -5.01 -6.14
C SER A 485 29.89 -4.16 -6.25
N THR A 486 29.17 -3.99 -5.13
CA THR A 486 27.92 -3.21 -5.11
C THR A 486 28.14 -1.75 -5.50
N SER A 487 29.26 -1.14 -5.10
CA SER A 487 29.63 0.24 -5.45
C SER A 487 29.75 0.44 -6.96
N SER A 488 30.37 -0.51 -7.67
CA SER A 488 30.51 -0.45 -9.14
C SER A 488 29.17 -0.50 -9.86
N LEU A 489 28.21 -1.28 -9.36
CA LEU A 489 26.87 -1.39 -9.93
C LEU A 489 26.00 -0.19 -9.60
N VAL A 490 26.03 0.31 -8.36
CA VAL A 490 25.24 1.50 -7.99
C VAL A 490 25.63 2.72 -8.83
N ALA A 491 26.89 2.81 -9.26
CA ALA A 491 27.35 3.86 -10.18
C ALA A 491 26.74 3.78 -11.59
N THR A 492 26.22 2.62 -12.01
CA THR A 492 25.58 2.43 -13.32
C THR A 492 24.05 2.51 -13.27
N LEU A 493 23.47 2.92 -12.14
CA LEU A 493 22.02 3.07 -12.01
C LEU A 493 21.47 4.07 -13.05
N PRO A 494 20.41 3.69 -13.79
CA PRO A 494 19.82 4.58 -14.78
C PRO A 494 19.00 5.68 -14.10
N SER A 495 18.90 6.83 -14.77
CA SER A 495 18.01 7.91 -14.32
C SER A 495 16.53 7.51 -14.42
N GLY A 496 15.75 8.05 -13.48
CA GLY A 496 14.31 7.88 -13.44
C GLY A 496 13.61 8.32 -14.73
N ARG A 497 12.51 7.66 -15.07
CA ARG A 497 11.61 8.10 -16.15
C ARG A 497 10.23 8.45 -15.59
N PRO A 498 9.71 9.67 -15.79
CA PRO A 498 8.36 10.02 -15.39
C PRO A 498 7.33 9.23 -16.20
N MET A 499 6.27 8.77 -15.53
CA MET A 499 5.14 8.07 -16.17
C MET A 499 3.90 8.96 -16.29
N PHE A 500 3.68 9.86 -15.33
CA PHE A 500 2.49 10.69 -15.24
C PHE A 500 2.85 12.16 -15.46
N PRO A 501 1.91 12.99 -15.94
CA PRO A 501 2.15 14.41 -16.09
C PRO A 501 2.40 15.07 -14.72
N GLU A 502 3.48 15.84 -14.64
CA GLU A 502 3.87 16.56 -13.41
C GLU A 502 3.09 17.88 -13.22
N ASN A 503 2.43 18.37 -14.26
CA ASN A 503 1.78 19.69 -14.30
C ASN A 503 0.25 19.65 -14.31
N GLN A 504 -0.37 18.47 -14.17
CA GLN A 504 -1.83 18.35 -14.16
C GLN A 504 -2.39 18.82 -12.81
N THR A 505 -2.97 20.01 -12.78
CA THR A 505 -3.56 20.61 -11.57
C THR A 505 -5.05 20.29 -11.44
N TRP A 506 -5.52 20.06 -10.23
CA TRP A 506 -6.95 19.95 -9.94
C TRP A 506 -7.66 21.28 -10.17
N THR A 507 -8.91 21.21 -10.66
CA THR A 507 -9.76 22.40 -10.86
C THR A 507 -10.80 22.48 -9.76
N PRO A 508 -10.89 23.61 -9.04
CA PRO A 508 -11.92 23.80 -8.02
C PRO A 508 -13.34 23.64 -8.56
N PRO A 509 -14.23 22.95 -7.84
CA PRO A 509 -15.62 22.82 -8.23
C PRO A 509 -16.32 24.17 -8.03
N LYS A 510 -17.32 24.43 -8.87
CA LYS A 510 -18.13 25.65 -8.84
C LYS A 510 -19.59 25.24 -8.68
N LEU A 511 -20.38 26.09 -8.04
CA LEU A 511 -21.83 25.91 -7.99
C LEU A 511 -22.41 25.96 -9.41
N SER A 512 -23.45 25.17 -9.65
CA SER A 512 -24.19 25.24 -10.91
C SER A 512 -24.92 26.57 -11.05
N SER A 513 -25.19 26.99 -12.29
CA SER A 513 -25.95 28.22 -12.57
C SER A 513 -27.33 28.24 -11.90
N SER A 514 -27.97 27.07 -11.80
CA SER A 514 -29.23 26.90 -11.09
C SER A 514 -29.10 27.09 -9.58
N GLU A 515 -28.07 26.52 -8.95
CA GLU A 515 -27.83 26.68 -7.50
C GLU A 515 -27.49 28.14 -7.17
N LEU A 516 -26.67 28.80 -8.00
CA LEU A 516 -26.38 30.22 -7.85
C LEU A 516 -27.65 31.06 -7.94
N SER A 517 -28.49 30.84 -8.96
CA SER A 517 -29.77 31.54 -9.10
C SER A 517 -30.69 31.32 -7.88
N GLN A 518 -30.72 30.11 -7.31
CA GLN A 518 -31.47 29.83 -6.10
C GLN A 518 -30.94 30.61 -4.89
N LEU A 519 -29.62 30.67 -4.72
CA LEU A 519 -29.00 31.41 -3.63
C LEU A 519 -29.21 32.93 -3.74
N GLN A 520 -29.32 33.44 -4.96
CA GLN A 520 -29.66 34.84 -5.25
C GLN A 520 -31.14 35.14 -4.98
N ALA A 521 -32.03 34.21 -5.31
CA ALA A 521 -33.48 34.39 -5.16
C ALA A 521 -33.98 34.19 -3.72
N GLN A 522 -33.28 33.41 -2.90
CA GLN A 522 -33.66 33.15 -1.51
C GLN A 522 -33.25 34.31 -0.61
N ALA A 523 -34.26 34.95 0.00
CA ALA A 523 -34.04 35.86 1.12
C ALA A 523 -33.30 35.12 2.25
N PRO A 524 -32.44 35.81 3.02
CA PRO A 524 -31.81 35.18 4.17
C PRO A 524 -32.95 34.78 5.13
N ASN A 525 -33.23 33.48 5.24
CA ASN A 525 -34.21 33.01 6.21
C ASN A 525 -33.71 33.43 7.58
N GLY A 526 -34.36 34.46 8.15
CA GLY A 526 -34.17 34.93 9.54
C GLY A 526 -34.74 33.95 10.57
N ALA A 527 -34.98 32.70 10.18
CA ALA A 527 -35.14 31.63 11.15
C ALA A 527 -33.78 31.50 11.82
N GLU A 528 -33.71 31.97 13.06
CA GLU A 528 -32.89 31.34 14.09
C GLU A 528 -32.94 29.84 13.81
N THR A 529 -31.90 29.34 13.15
CA THR A 529 -31.65 27.92 13.20
C THR A 529 -31.41 27.74 14.68
N ASP A 530 -32.33 27.06 15.34
CA ASP A 530 -32.20 26.62 16.71
C ASP A 530 -30.92 25.76 16.73
N TRP A 531 -29.79 26.45 16.87
CA TRP A 531 -28.46 25.89 17.00
C TRP A 531 -28.47 25.32 18.39
N VAL A 532 -29.11 24.15 18.54
CA VAL A 532 -29.05 23.36 19.76
C VAL A 532 -27.58 23.26 20.08
N GLY A 533 -27.20 23.89 21.19
CA GLY A 533 -25.87 23.82 21.75
C GLY A 533 -25.52 22.36 21.93
N ALA A 534 -24.89 21.77 20.92
CA ALA A 534 -24.16 20.54 21.09
C ALA A 534 -22.95 20.96 21.91
N ASP A 535 -23.08 20.77 23.22
CA ASP A 535 -22.03 20.89 24.23
C ASP A 535 -20.65 20.79 23.58
N ASP A 536 -19.90 21.88 23.64
CA ASP A 536 -18.44 21.86 23.47
C ASP A 536 -17.79 21.33 24.76
N SER A 537 -18.44 20.36 25.41
CA SER A 537 -17.90 19.57 26.49
C SER A 537 -17.31 18.29 25.89
N ASP A 538 -16.00 18.32 25.63
CA ASP A 538 -15.20 17.09 25.65
C ASP A 538 -15.18 16.60 27.12
N ASP A 539 -16.30 16.05 27.61
CA ASP A 539 -16.35 15.27 28.86
C ASP A 539 -15.71 13.90 28.61
N ASP A 540 -14.40 13.89 28.41
CA ASP A 540 -13.61 12.72 28.75
C ASP A 540 -13.38 12.76 30.26
N ILE A 541 -14.19 11.98 30.99
CA ILE A 541 -14.05 11.71 32.41
C ILE A 541 -12.61 11.25 32.68
N VAL A 542 -11.76 12.19 33.06
CA VAL A 542 -10.54 11.89 33.79
C VAL A 542 -11.01 11.53 35.20
N ALA A 543 -11.07 10.24 35.49
CA ALA A 543 -11.13 9.78 36.87
C ALA A 543 -9.96 10.47 37.60
N PRO A 544 -10.22 11.27 38.65
CA PRO A 544 -9.15 11.94 39.35
C PRO A 544 -8.18 10.88 39.89
N PRO A 545 -6.86 11.15 39.89
CA PRO A 545 -5.90 10.23 40.48
C PRO A 545 -6.28 10.00 41.94
N GLU A 546 -6.47 8.73 42.33
CA GLU A 546 -6.59 8.31 43.72
C GLU A 546 -5.34 8.74 44.50
N SER A 547 -5.36 9.95 45.07
CA SER A 547 -4.47 10.35 46.15
C SER A 547 -4.91 11.70 46.73
N SER A 548 -5.86 11.67 47.66
CA SER A 548 -5.89 12.52 48.87
C SER A 548 -7.28 12.47 49.53
N MET A 549 -7.60 11.38 50.21
CA MET A 549 -8.60 11.47 51.28
C MET A 549 -7.93 12.06 52.53
N PRO A 550 -8.50 13.11 53.16
CA PRO A 550 -8.15 13.46 54.52
C PRO A 550 -8.75 12.42 55.48
N PRO A 551 -8.05 12.04 56.55
CA PRO A 551 -8.51 11.01 57.48
C PRO A 551 -9.59 11.59 58.40
N GLY A 552 -10.82 11.08 58.30
CA GLY A 552 -11.84 11.28 59.34
C GLY A 552 -13.27 11.34 58.81
N GLY A 553 -14.06 10.30 59.07
CA GLY A 553 -15.52 10.33 58.91
C GLY A 553 -16.14 8.97 58.61
N PHE A 554 -16.76 8.37 59.62
CA PHE A 554 -17.38 7.02 59.64
C PHE A 554 -18.47 6.77 58.57
N PRO A 555 -18.74 5.49 58.22
CA PRO A 555 -19.74 5.13 57.24
C PRO A 555 -21.15 5.11 57.86
N ARG A 556 -22.17 5.57 57.13
CA ARG A 556 -23.57 5.31 57.51
C ARG A 556 -24.38 4.77 56.34
N SER A 557 -24.67 3.48 56.45
CA SER A 557 -25.90 2.75 56.11
C SER A 557 -26.52 2.96 54.73
N GLN A 558 -26.51 1.87 53.97
CA GLN A 558 -27.54 1.55 52.98
C GLN A 558 -28.94 1.65 53.61
N SER A 559 -29.90 2.20 52.88
CA SER A 559 -31.32 1.88 53.06
C SER A 559 -31.99 1.78 51.69
N THR A 560 -32.33 0.56 51.33
CA THR A 560 -33.41 0.17 50.42
C THR A 560 -34.74 0.84 50.80
N GLY A 561 -35.53 1.25 49.82
CA GLY A 561 -36.92 1.67 50.04
C GLY A 561 -37.62 2.13 48.77
N TYR A 562 -38.57 1.32 48.31
CA TYR A 562 -39.52 1.54 47.21
C TYR A 562 -40.34 2.82 47.35
N TYR A 563 -40.61 3.49 46.21
CA TYR A 563 -41.97 3.67 45.67
C TYR A 563 -41.90 3.92 44.16
#